data_AF-A0A560X3C1-F1
#
_entry.id   AF-A0A560X3C1-F1
#
_cell.length_a   1.000
_cell.length_b   1.000
_cell.length_c   1.000
_cell.angle_alpha   90.00
_cell.angle_beta   90.00
_cell.angle_gamma   90.00
#
_symmetry.space_group_name_H-M   'P 1'
#
loop_
_entity.id
_entity.type
_entity.pdbx_description
1 polymer ?
#
loop_
_entity_poly.entity_id
_entity_poly.type
_entity_poly.pdbx_seq_one_letter_code
_entity_poly.pdbx_strand_id
1 'polypeptide(L)'
;MLTIPVAAPAGASVDPQAALHAYARARLADGDGAMALAVDNYRTALTLDPDSVDVARRSYVQALESGDRALALRSAALLEEQGALPRDGTLLLIGEALGRKDWAGARSLTARMVEEGNFSFLAPIITSWITLGEGRYVAPVVAGQDRFAALAQRYVDEHLALQALDRGDVAAAVPAIRRAIALRGGESAALRLTLAAQLAARGTKAEALMLVPAGEATFARARADMTRGKVKAAAVTPVQGYARLLSRLASDIASDNSGMALSVRLARIATFADPGGTEAQLVAARLLSAGGLAQGGVAEARKIPVDGWYGALGQAELVDALAAAGDRQAALALARSLAAEPGAGSERQVRLGRLLADMNDFDGAAAAFRAAQADYGDGQVPWALLLFEGSALEQGERWDEARVVLERAMALAPNEPVVLNYLGYAQIERRQNVAEALDLIKKASALKPQDASIADSLGWARYVTGDVAGAVPVLERAAAGAPADATINEHLGDALWSAGRRYEARYAWSAASLFAQGDGAERIAAKVEQGLKPEYAAP
;
A
#
# COMPACT_ATOMS: atom_id res chain seq x y z
N MET A 1 -39.51 -43.80 -40.55
CA MET A 1 -38.86 -43.40 -39.28
C MET A 1 -37.37 -43.29 -39.54
N LEU A 2 -36.86 -42.06 -39.63
CA LEU A 2 -35.43 -41.77 -39.71
C LEU A 2 -34.88 -41.69 -38.28
N THR A 3 -33.99 -42.60 -37.93
CA THR A 3 -33.22 -42.55 -36.68
C THR A 3 -31.98 -41.67 -36.91
N ILE A 4 -31.98 -40.50 -36.28
CA ILE A 4 -30.82 -39.60 -36.21
C ILE A 4 -29.85 -40.18 -35.17
N PRO A 5 -28.56 -40.37 -35.48
CA PRO A 5 -27.57 -40.76 -34.47
C PRO A 5 -27.29 -39.54 -33.59
N VAL A 6 -27.56 -39.67 -32.29
CA VAL A 6 -27.10 -38.74 -31.27
C VAL A 6 -25.59 -38.87 -31.17
N ALA A 7 -24.86 -37.82 -31.57
CA ALA A 7 -23.44 -37.71 -31.30
C ALA A 7 -23.24 -37.49 -29.79
N ALA A 8 -22.68 -38.48 -29.10
CA ALA A 8 -22.16 -38.30 -27.75
C ALA A 8 -20.96 -37.34 -27.80
N PRO A 9 -20.80 -36.42 -26.84
CA PRO A 9 -19.59 -35.62 -26.75
C PRO A 9 -18.42 -36.57 -26.47
N ALA A 10 -17.42 -36.52 -27.33
CA ALA A 10 -16.15 -37.22 -27.09
C ALA A 10 -15.53 -36.61 -25.83
N GLY A 11 -15.62 -37.31 -24.70
CA GLY A 11 -14.82 -37.01 -23.53
C GLY A 11 -13.35 -37.16 -23.91
N ALA A 12 -12.61 -36.05 -23.93
CA ALA A 12 -11.16 -36.13 -24.00
C ALA A 12 -10.70 -36.99 -22.83
N SER A 13 -10.00 -38.09 -23.09
CA SER A 13 -9.47 -38.92 -22.02
C SER A 13 -8.45 -38.09 -21.25
N VAL A 14 -8.76 -37.79 -19.98
CA VAL A 14 -7.82 -37.19 -19.05
C VAL A 14 -6.61 -38.12 -18.96
N ASP A 15 -5.39 -37.61 -19.15
CA ASP A 15 -4.14 -38.28 -18.78
C ASP A 15 -3.76 -37.80 -17.37
N PRO A 16 -4.09 -38.57 -16.31
CA PRO A 16 -3.92 -38.10 -14.94
C PRO A 16 -2.45 -37.90 -14.57
N GLN A 17 -1.53 -38.65 -15.20
CA GLN A 17 -0.10 -38.51 -14.93
C GLN A 17 0.44 -37.23 -15.56
N ALA A 18 0.05 -36.91 -16.79
CA ALA A 18 0.45 -35.66 -17.43
C ALA A 18 -0.10 -34.44 -16.68
N ALA A 19 -1.36 -34.49 -16.22
CA ALA A 19 -1.97 -33.41 -15.43
C ALA A 19 -1.24 -33.20 -14.10
N LEU A 20 -0.95 -34.28 -13.37
CA LEU A 20 -0.21 -34.22 -12.11
C LEU A 20 1.22 -33.70 -12.30
N HIS A 21 1.92 -34.10 -13.36
CA HIS A 21 3.25 -33.57 -13.70
C HIS A 21 3.22 -32.08 -14.04
N ALA A 22 2.21 -31.61 -14.78
CA ALA A 22 2.03 -30.20 -15.05
C ALA A 22 1.77 -29.42 -13.76
N TYR A 23 0.91 -29.92 -12.89
CA TYR A 23 0.63 -29.30 -11.59
C TYR A 23 1.86 -29.28 -10.68
N ALA A 24 2.65 -30.37 -10.62
CA ALA A 24 3.88 -30.42 -9.84
C ALA A 24 4.92 -29.39 -10.33
N ARG A 25 5.09 -29.24 -11.66
CA ARG A 25 5.93 -28.18 -12.25
C ARG A 25 5.42 -26.78 -11.91
N ALA A 26 4.10 -26.59 -11.93
CA ALA A 26 3.49 -25.32 -11.52
C ALA A 26 3.81 -24.98 -10.07
N ARG A 27 3.68 -25.95 -9.15
CA ARG A 27 3.96 -25.80 -7.72
C ARG A 27 5.44 -25.51 -7.43
N LEU A 28 6.34 -26.15 -8.17
CA LEU A 28 7.77 -25.89 -8.06
C LEU A 28 8.11 -24.47 -8.52
N ALA A 29 7.65 -24.08 -9.71
CA ALA A 29 7.85 -22.74 -10.24
C ALA A 29 7.25 -21.64 -9.34
N ASP A 30 6.07 -21.90 -8.75
CA ASP A 30 5.42 -21.03 -7.76
C ASP A 30 6.30 -20.87 -6.50
N GLY A 31 6.81 -21.98 -5.95
CA GLY A 31 7.74 -21.96 -4.81
C GLY A 31 9.05 -21.22 -5.07
N ASP A 32 9.53 -21.24 -6.31
CA ASP A 32 10.74 -20.54 -6.76
C ASP A 32 10.49 -19.07 -7.17
N GLY A 33 9.24 -18.59 -7.09
CA GLY A 33 8.86 -17.23 -7.52
C GLY A 33 8.83 -17.02 -9.03
N ALA A 34 8.94 -18.09 -9.83
CA ALA A 34 8.90 -18.06 -11.29
C ALA A 34 7.45 -17.98 -11.81
N MET A 35 6.75 -16.87 -11.51
CA MET A 35 5.30 -16.73 -11.69
C MET A 35 4.81 -17.00 -13.13
N ALA A 36 5.53 -16.54 -14.15
CA ALA A 36 5.14 -16.79 -15.55
C ALA A 36 5.13 -18.30 -15.88
N LEU A 37 6.17 -19.01 -15.46
CA LEU A 37 6.28 -20.46 -15.65
C LEU A 37 5.23 -21.21 -14.83
N ALA A 38 4.94 -20.74 -13.61
CA ALA A 38 3.90 -21.32 -12.76
C ALA A 38 2.53 -21.24 -13.45
N VAL A 39 2.14 -20.06 -13.93
CA VAL A 39 0.87 -19.83 -14.61
C VAL A 39 0.73 -20.66 -15.88
N ASP A 40 1.77 -20.76 -16.71
CA ASP A 40 1.76 -21.60 -17.91
C ASP A 40 1.52 -23.08 -17.58
N ASN A 41 2.15 -23.59 -16.52
CA ASN A 41 1.95 -24.96 -16.07
C ASN A 41 0.59 -25.17 -15.40
N TYR A 42 0.04 -24.18 -14.68
CA TYR A 42 -1.34 -24.22 -14.17
C TYR A 42 -2.37 -24.26 -15.31
N ARG A 43 -2.19 -23.44 -16.38
CA ARG A 43 -3.05 -23.54 -17.57
C ARG A 43 -2.99 -24.93 -18.19
N THR A 44 -1.79 -25.49 -18.30
CA THR A 44 -1.57 -26.82 -18.86
C THR A 44 -2.25 -27.89 -18.01
N ALA A 45 -2.06 -27.85 -16.69
CA ALA A 45 -2.68 -28.78 -15.75
C ALA A 45 -4.21 -28.74 -15.84
N LEU A 46 -4.81 -27.54 -15.83
CA LEU A 46 -6.26 -27.38 -15.95
C LEU A 46 -6.79 -27.72 -17.36
N THR A 47 -5.94 -27.75 -18.38
CA THR A 47 -6.31 -28.22 -19.72
C THR A 47 -6.32 -29.74 -19.80
N LEU A 48 -5.37 -30.39 -19.12
CA LEU A 48 -5.25 -31.85 -19.06
C LEU A 48 -6.28 -32.48 -18.11
N ASP A 49 -6.63 -31.79 -17.03
CA ASP A 49 -7.64 -32.19 -16.05
C ASP A 49 -8.58 -31.00 -15.75
N PRO A 50 -9.60 -30.77 -16.60
CA PRO A 50 -10.50 -29.61 -16.51
C PRO A 50 -11.39 -29.56 -15.27
N ASP A 51 -11.64 -30.70 -14.62
CA ASP A 51 -12.57 -30.82 -13.49
C ASP A 51 -11.84 -30.77 -12.13
N SER A 52 -10.51 -30.56 -12.15
CA SER A 52 -9.68 -30.57 -10.95
C SER A 52 -9.86 -29.33 -10.08
N VAL A 53 -10.62 -29.47 -8.99
CA VAL A 53 -10.87 -28.41 -8.00
C VAL A 53 -9.58 -27.90 -7.36
N ASP A 54 -8.63 -28.78 -7.05
CA ASP A 54 -7.37 -28.38 -6.39
C ASP A 54 -6.47 -27.57 -7.31
N VAL A 55 -6.37 -27.98 -8.58
CA VAL A 55 -5.65 -27.22 -9.62
C VAL A 55 -6.34 -25.88 -9.82
N ALA A 56 -7.67 -25.84 -9.95
CA ALA A 56 -8.41 -24.58 -10.13
C ALA A 56 -8.26 -23.64 -8.93
N ARG A 57 -8.29 -24.14 -7.69
CA ARG A 57 -8.12 -23.28 -6.49
C ARG A 57 -6.78 -22.56 -6.49
N ARG A 58 -5.70 -23.27 -6.83
CA ARG A 58 -4.36 -22.67 -6.94
C ARG A 58 -4.24 -21.77 -8.17
N SER A 59 -4.78 -22.22 -9.30
CA SER A 59 -4.77 -21.47 -10.56
C SER A 59 -5.51 -20.13 -10.42
N TYR A 60 -6.62 -20.08 -9.69
CA TYR A 60 -7.37 -18.85 -9.42
C TYR A 60 -6.52 -17.77 -8.73
N VAL A 61 -5.83 -18.14 -7.64
CA VAL A 61 -4.98 -17.19 -6.88
C VAL A 61 -3.82 -16.72 -7.74
N GLN A 62 -3.12 -17.65 -8.38
CA GLN A 62 -1.94 -17.36 -9.20
C GLN A 62 -2.28 -16.53 -10.44
N ALA A 63 -3.43 -16.79 -11.05
CA ALA A 63 -3.93 -16.00 -12.16
C ALA A 63 -4.29 -14.56 -11.77
N LEU A 64 -4.80 -14.35 -10.55
CA LEU A 64 -5.01 -13.00 -10.05
C LEU A 64 -3.67 -12.29 -9.85
N GLU A 65 -2.73 -12.89 -9.12
CA GLU A 65 -1.41 -12.31 -8.85
C GLU A 65 -0.62 -11.99 -10.13
N SER A 66 -0.69 -12.88 -11.13
CA SER A 66 -0.03 -12.69 -12.42
C SER A 66 -0.77 -11.77 -13.40
N GLY A 67 -2.03 -11.42 -13.11
CA GLY A 67 -2.88 -10.67 -14.03
C GLY A 67 -3.43 -11.48 -15.21
N ASP A 68 -3.44 -12.82 -15.13
CA ASP A 68 -4.05 -13.68 -16.16
C ASP A 68 -5.57 -13.78 -15.98
N ARG A 69 -6.28 -12.86 -16.61
CA ARG A 69 -7.75 -12.81 -16.58
C ARG A 69 -8.43 -14.08 -17.08
N ALA A 70 -7.88 -14.72 -18.11
CA ALA A 70 -8.51 -15.89 -18.73
C ALA A 70 -8.44 -17.10 -17.81
N LEU A 71 -7.27 -17.36 -17.23
CA LEU A 71 -7.11 -18.43 -16.25
C LEU A 71 -7.92 -18.15 -14.97
N ALA A 72 -7.97 -16.89 -14.51
CA ALA A 72 -8.74 -16.52 -13.33
C ALA A 72 -10.24 -16.81 -13.51
N LEU A 73 -10.83 -16.39 -14.64
CA LEU A 73 -12.24 -16.63 -14.93
C LEU A 73 -12.56 -18.11 -15.17
N ARG A 74 -11.69 -18.83 -15.88
CA ARG A 74 -11.87 -20.28 -16.09
C ARG A 74 -11.85 -21.04 -14.75
N SER A 75 -10.89 -20.71 -13.89
CA SER A 75 -10.75 -21.32 -12.57
C SER A 75 -11.94 -20.97 -11.67
N ALA A 76 -12.39 -19.70 -11.69
CA ALA A 76 -13.55 -19.26 -10.93
C ALA A 76 -14.84 -19.96 -11.38
N ALA A 77 -15.06 -20.14 -12.68
CA ALA A 77 -16.23 -20.86 -13.18
C ALA A 77 -16.28 -22.31 -12.68
N LEU A 78 -15.15 -23.03 -12.72
CA LEU A 78 -15.10 -24.40 -12.20
C LEU A 78 -15.35 -24.43 -10.68
N LEU A 79 -14.70 -23.55 -9.93
CA LEU A 79 -14.88 -23.49 -8.48
C LEU A 79 -16.32 -23.12 -8.08
N GLU A 80 -16.98 -22.28 -8.86
CA GLU A 80 -18.38 -21.91 -8.68
C GLU A 80 -19.30 -23.12 -8.87
N GLU A 81 -19.14 -23.88 -9.96
CA GLU A 81 -19.92 -25.09 -10.24
C GLU A 81 -19.79 -26.14 -9.12
N GLN A 82 -18.64 -26.19 -8.46
CA GLN A 82 -18.33 -27.12 -7.37
C GLN A 82 -18.61 -26.55 -5.97
N GLY A 83 -19.18 -25.34 -5.86
CA GLY A 83 -19.47 -24.70 -4.57
C GLY A 83 -18.22 -24.37 -3.74
N ALA A 84 -17.05 -24.27 -4.38
CA ALA A 84 -15.74 -24.09 -3.78
C ALA A 84 -15.11 -22.72 -4.09
N LEU A 85 -15.88 -21.78 -4.67
CA LEU A 85 -15.40 -20.45 -5.03
C LEU A 85 -15.00 -19.64 -3.79
N PRO A 86 -13.78 -19.08 -3.75
CA PRO A 86 -13.39 -18.12 -2.72
C PRO A 86 -14.32 -16.91 -2.68
N ARG A 87 -14.44 -16.24 -1.52
CA ARG A 87 -15.40 -15.13 -1.32
C ARG A 87 -15.12 -13.93 -2.23
N ASP A 88 -13.86 -13.64 -2.51
CA ASP A 88 -13.42 -12.64 -3.50
C ASP A 88 -13.69 -13.09 -4.95
N GLY A 89 -13.90 -14.38 -5.19
CA GLY A 89 -14.36 -14.92 -6.48
C GLY A 89 -15.74 -14.40 -6.88
N THR A 90 -16.67 -14.23 -5.93
CA THR A 90 -17.97 -13.61 -6.22
C THR A 90 -17.81 -12.18 -6.75
N LEU A 91 -16.83 -11.42 -6.24
CA LEU A 91 -16.53 -10.08 -6.76
C LEU A 91 -16.01 -10.13 -8.21
N LEU A 92 -15.13 -11.09 -8.53
CA LEU A 92 -14.70 -11.30 -9.91
C LEU A 92 -15.87 -11.56 -10.86
N LEU A 93 -16.81 -12.43 -10.46
CA LEU A 93 -17.97 -12.76 -11.28
C LEU A 93 -18.94 -11.57 -11.42
N ILE A 94 -19.12 -10.75 -10.38
CA ILE A 94 -19.90 -9.50 -10.47
C ILE A 94 -19.28 -8.56 -11.51
N GLY A 95 -17.97 -8.36 -11.47
CA GLY A 95 -17.25 -7.54 -12.44
C GLY A 95 -17.43 -8.03 -13.88
N GLU A 96 -17.35 -9.36 -14.09
CA GLU A 96 -17.59 -9.98 -15.40
C GLU A 96 -19.03 -9.76 -15.90
N ALA A 97 -20.03 -9.98 -15.03
CA ALA A 97 -21.43 -9.77 -15.37
C ALA A 97 -21.72 -8.30 -15.73
N LEU A 98 -21.21 -7.35 -14.95
CA LEU A 98 -21.32 -5.91 -15.23
C LEU A 98 -20.67 -5.53 -16.57
N GLY A 99 -19.48 -6.08 -16.87
CA GLY A 99 -18.77 -5.85 -18.13
C GLY A 99 -19.54 -6.37 -19.34
N ARG A 100 -20.20 -7.52 -19.21
CA ARG A 100 -21.09 -8.11 -20.23
C ARG A 100 -22.48 -7.47 -20.27
N LYS A 101 -22.79 -6.53 -19.37
CA LYS A 101 -24.13 -5.95 -19.17
C LYS A 101 -25.19 -7.01 -18.80
N ASP A 102 -24.78 -8.11 -18.20
CA ASP A 102 -25.67 -9.09 -17.60
C ASP A 102 -26.16 -8.59 -16.23
N TRP A 103 -27.14 -7.68 -16.26
CA TRP A 103 -27.69 -7.06 -15.06
C TRP A 103 -28.38 -8.06 -14.13
N ALA A 104 -29.01 -9.10 -14.69
CA ALA A 104 -29.70 -10.13 -13.92
C ALA A 104 -28.69 -11.01 -13.17
N GLY A 105 -27.64 -11.47 -13.86
CA GLY A 105 -26.52 -12.19 -13.24
C GLY A 105 -25.82 -11.35 -12.17
N ALA A 106 -25.52 -10.08 -12.46
CA ALA A 106 -24.91 -9.17 -11.49
C ALA A 106 -25.78 -9.01 -10.22
N ARG A 107 -27.11 -8.91 -10.34
CA ARG A 107 -28.02 -8.88 -9.18
C ARG A 107 -28.01 -10.17 -8.39
N SER A 108 -28.09 -11.31 -9.06
CA SER A 108 -28.10 -12.61 -8.39
C SER A 108 -26.81 -12.83 -7.59
N LEU A 109 -25.65 -12.50 -8.18
CA LEU A 109 -24.36 -12.56 -7.50
C LEU A 109 -24.25 -11.57 -6.34
N THR A 110 -24.80 -10.36 -6.50
CA THR A 110 -24.85 -9.35 -5.42
C THR A 110 -25.73 -9.81 -4.26
N ALA A 111 -26.89 -10.42 -4.54
CA ALA A 111 -27.77 -10.97 -3.52
C ALA A 111 -27.11 -12.13 -2.76
N ARG A 112 -26.44 -13.04 -3.47
CA ARG A 112 -25.65 -14.11 -2.86
C ARG A 112 -24.55 -13.56 -1.95
N MET A 113 -23.81 -12.55 -2.39
CA MET A 113 -22.79 -11.89 -1.57
C MET A 113 -23.37 -11.35 -0.25
N VAL A 114 -24.61 -10.84 -0.27
CA VAL A 114 -25.31 -10.41 0.95
C VAL A 114 -25.67 -11.60 1.83
N GLU A 115 -26.21 -12.68 1.28
CA GLU A 115 -26.56 -13.90 2.02
C GLU A 115 -25.33 -14.55 2.69
N GLU A 116 -24.19 -14.54 2.00
CA GLU A 116 -22.92 -15.05 2.52
C GLU A 116 -22.26 -14.13 3.57
N GLY A 117 -22.73 -12.88 3.68
CA GLY A 117 -22.28 -11.90 4.66
C GLY A 117 -20.87 -11.31 4.44
N ASN A 118 -20.14 -11.75 3.42
CA ASN A 118 -18.80 -11.24 3.08
C ASN A 118 -18.93 -10.11 2.06
N PHE A 119 -18.29 -8.96 2.32
CA PHE A 119 -18.40 -7.75 1.47
C PHE A 119 -19.83 -7.22 1.26
N SER A 120 -20.82 -7.70 2.04
CA SER A 120 -22.24 -7.31 1.92
C SER A 120 -22.45 -5.79 2.05
N PHE A 121 -21.59 -5.11 2.80
CA PHE A 121 -21.60 -3.66 2.95
C PHE A 121 -21.39 -2.88 1.63
N LEU A 122 -20.86 -3.53 0.58
CA LEU A 122 -20.73 -2.96 -0.77
C LEU A 122 -22.02 -3.04 -1.58
N ALA A 123 -22.95 -3.93 -1.21
CA ALA A 123 -24.14 -4.25 -2.01
C ALA A 123 -25.02 -3.03 -2.34
N PRO A 124 -25.23 -2.03 -1.45
CA PRO A 124 -26.00 -0.85 -1.81
C PRO A 124 -25.40 -0.08 -3.00
N ILE A 125 -24.06 0.00 -3.06
CA ILE A 125 -23.32 0.71 -4.11
C ILE A 125 -23.36 -0.09 -5.41
N ILE A 126 -23.09 -1.39 -5.34
CA ILE A 126 -23.13 -2.29 -6.50
C ILE A 126 -24.54 -2.31 -7.11
N THR A 127 -25.58 -2.41 -6.28
CA THR A 127 -26.98 -2.39 -6.70
C THR A 127 -27.32 -1.07 -7.39
N SER A 128 -26.86 0.06 -6.86
CA SER A 128 -27.06 1.36 -7.49
C SER A 128 -26.46 1.42 -8.90
N TRP A 129 -25.23 0.93 -9.10
CA TRP A 129 -24.61 0.83 -10.43
C TRP A 129 -25.37 -0.10 -11.37
N ILE A 130 -25.85 -1.25 -10.87
CA ILE A 130 -26.67 -2.16 -11.67
C ILE A 130 -27.93 -1.44 -12.15
N THR A 131 -28.68 -0.80 -11.25
CA THR A 131 -29.92 -0.10 -11.63
C THR A 131 -29.64 1.00 -12.67
N LEU A 132 -28.57 1.78 -12.48
CA LEU A 132 -28.17 2.79 -13.45
C LEU A 132 -27.89 2.18 -14.83
N GLY A 133 -27.22 1.02 -14.87
CA GLY A 133 -27.00 0.25 -16.10
C GLY A 133 -28.28 -0.25 -16.79
N GLU A 134 -29.35 -0.46 -16.02
CA GLU A 134 -30.70 -0.78 -16.55
C GLU A 134 -31.47 0.47 -17.03
N GLY A 135 -30.88 1.66 -16.92
CA GLY A 135 -31.54 2.92 -17.27
C GLY A 135 -32.45 3.47 -16.17
N ARG A 136 -32.37 2.96 -14.94
CA ARG A 136 -33.14 3.48 -13.78
C ARG A 136 -32.20 3.88 -12.66
N TYR A 137 -32.27 5.11 -12.17
CA TYR A 137 -31.41 5.49 -11.06
C TYR A 137 -32.06 5.21 -9.69
N VAL A 138 -31.39 4.39 -8.88
CA VAL A 138 -31.68 4.24 -7.46
C VAL A 138 -30.40 4.58 -6.69
N ALA A 139 -30.50 5.56 -5.78
CA ALA A 139 -29.36 5.95 -4.95
C ALA A 139 -28.95 4.80 -4.01
N PRO A 140 -27.64 4.60 -3.74
CA PRO A 140 -27.19 3.66 -2.72
C PRO A 140 -27.66 4.13 -1.34
N VAL A 141 -28.47 3.31 -0.67
CA VAL A 141 -28.96 3.57 0.70
C VAL A 141 -28.33 2.57 1.66
N VAL A 142 -27.57 3.08 2.62
CA VAL A 142 -27.01 2.29 3.73
C VAL A 142 -27.96 2.40 4.92
N ALA A 143 -28.52 1.28 5.36
CA ALA A 143 -29.41 1.26 6.50
C ALA A 143 -28.62 1.52 7.79
N GLY A 144 -29.03 2.52 8.59
CA GLY A 144 -28.30 2.90 9.81
C GLY A 144 -28.22 1.82 10.89
N GLN A 145 -29.07 0.78 10.81
CA GLN A 145 -29.05 -0.38 11.72
C GLN A 145 -28.08 -1.49 11.25
N ASP A 146 -27.48 -1.37 10.08
CA ASP A 146 -26.50 -2.34 9.58
C ASP A 146 -25.19 -2.23 10.39
N ARG A 147 -24.67 -3.37 10.87
CA ARG A 147 -23.42 -3.42 11.66
C ARG A 147 -22.19 -2.87 10.91
N PHE A 148 -22.25 -2.86 9.59
CA PHE A 148 -21.22 -2.34 8.69
C PHE A 148 -21.60 -0.98 8.08
N ALA A 149 -22.67 -0.32 8.56
CA ALA A 149 -23.13 0.95 8.01
C ALA A 149 -22.02 2.00 7.97
N ALA A 150 -21.27 2.16 9.06
CA ALA A 150 -20.15 3.10 9.13
C ALA A 150 -19.05 2.79 8.10
N LEU A 151 -18.80 1.50 7.84
CA LEU A 151 -17.83 1.07 6.84
C LEU A 151 -18.34 1.34 5.42
N ALA A 152 -19.58 0.97 5.11
CA ALA A 152 -20.22 1.23 3.82
C ALA A 152 -20.23 2.73 3.49
N GLN A 153 -20.53 3.57 4.48
CA GLN A 153 -20.65 5.01 4.30
C GLN A 153 -19.36 5.68 3.80
N ARG A 154 -18.19 5.07 4.06
CA ARG A 154 -16.90 5.56 3.57
C ARG A 154 -16.77 5.54 2.04
N TYR A 155 -17.58 4.72 1.35
CA TYR A 155 -17.51 4.53 -0.09
C TYR A 155 -18.65 5.21 -0.86
N VAL A 156 -19.77 5.51 -0.19
CA VAL A 156 -21.02 5.95 -0.83
C VAL A 156 -20.88 7.27 -1.60
N ASP A 157 -20.24 8.27 -1.00
CA ASP A 157 -20.25 9.64 -1.52
C ASP A 157 -19.54 9.80 -2.87
N GLU A 158 -18.49 9.01 -3.12
CA GLU A 158 -17.82 8.98 -4.41
C GLU A 158 -18.73 8.47 -5.52
N HIS A 159 -19.42 7.36 -5.29
CA HIS A 159 -20.31 6.78 -6.29
C HIS A 159 -21.54 7.65 -6.50
N LEU A 160 -22.10 8.24 -5.43
CA LEU A 160 -23.16 9.25 -5.55
C LEU A 160 -22.73 10.41 -6.44
N ALA A 161 -21.52 10.94 -6.25
CA ALA A 161 -20.99 12.02 -7.08
C ALA A 161 -20.89 11.62 -8.56
N LEU A 162 -20.29 10.45 -8.85
CA LEU A 162 -20.11 9.97 -10.21
C LEU A 162 -21.46 9.73 -10.93
N GLN A 163 -22.42 9.13 -10.23
CA GLN A 163 -23.76 8.85 -10.77
C GLN A 163 -24.59 10.13 -10.93
N ALA A 164 -24.49 11.08 -9.99
CA ALA A 164 -25.14 12.39 -10.11
C ALA A 164 -24.59 13.18 -11.30
N LEU A 165 -23.27 13.17 -11.50
CA LEU A 165 -22.65 13.77 -12.68
C LEU A 165 -23.18 13.11 -13.94
N ASP A 166 -23.20 11.78 -14.05
CA ASP A 166 -23.77 11.07 -15.22
C ASP A 166 -25.17 11.58 -15.61
N ARG A 167 -26.02 11.81 -14.61
CA ARG A 167 -27.38 12.36 -14.80
C ARG A 167 -27.45 13.87 -15.06
N GLY A 168 -26.32 14.58 -15.09
CA GLY A 168 -26.26 16.04 -15.22
C GLY A 168 -26.63 16.82 -13.96
N ASP A 169 -26.76 16.12 -12.82
CA ASP A 169 -27.19 16.67 -11.53
C ASP A 169 -25.99 17.19 -10.73
N VAL A 170 -25.45 18.32 -11.18
CA VAL A 170 -24.29 18.98 -10.56
C VAL A 170 -24.60 19.41 -9.12
N ALA A 171 -25.84 19.83 -8.86
CA ALA A 171 -26.27 20.30 -7.54
C ALA A 171 -26.17 19.19 -6.49
N ALA A 172 -26.54 17.95 -6.84
CA ALA A 172 -26.34 16.80 -5.97
C ALA A 172 -24.87 16.31 -5.95
N ALA A 173 -24.15 16.43 -7.06
CA ALA A 173 -22.77 15.95 -7.17
C ALA A 173 -21.80 16.72 -6.28
N VAL A 174 -21.82 18.07 -6.31
CA VAL A 174 -20.80 18.90 -5.64
C VAL A 174 -20.70 18.63 -4.12
N PRO A 175 -21.80 18.54 -3.35
CA PRO A 175 -21.72 18.18 -1.93
C PRO A 175 -21.15 16.78 -1.69
N ALA A 176 -21.50 15.80 -2.54
CA ALA A 176 -20.99 14.43 -2.44
C ALA A 176 -19.47 14.38 -2.74
N ILE A 177 -19.00 15.12 -3.75
CA ILE A 177 -17.57 15.29 -4.07
C ILE A 177 -16.79 15.79 -2.84
N ARG A 178 -17.29 16.85 -2.19
CA ARG A 178 -16.62 17.43 -1.02
C ARG A 178 -16.47 16.42 0.11
N ARG A 179 -17.52 15.64 0.41
CA ARG A 179 -17.47 14.60 1.43
C ARG A 179 -16.52 13.46 1.05
N ALA A 180 -16.57 12.99 -0.20
CA ALA A 180 -15.68 11.94 -0.69
C ALA A 180 -14.20 12.33 -0.59
N ILE A 181 -13.84 13.56 -0.95
CA ILE A 181 -12.46 14.05 -0.86
C ILE A 181 -12.03 14.24 0.60
N ALA A 182 -12.90 14.79 1.46
CA ALA A 182 -12.61 14.98 2.87
C ALA A 182 -12.30 13.66 3.59
N LEU A 183 -13.01 12.58 3.24
CA LEU A 183 -12.80 11.24 3.80
C LEU A 183 -11.47 10.61 3.36
N ARG A 184 -10.99 10.88 2.14
CA ARG A 184 -9.75 10.30 1.61
C ARG A 184 -8.47 11.05 2.01
N GLY A 185 -8.57 12.30 2.50
CA GLY A 185 -7.41 13.11 2.87
C GLY A 185 -6.43 13.32 1.70
N GLY A 186 -5.14 13.07 1.95
CA GLY A 186 -4.04 13.28 0.99
C GLY A 186 -4.04 12.35 -0.23
N GLU A 187 -4.64 11.16 -0.14
CA GLU A 187 -4.66 10.18 -1.25
C GLU A 187 -5.88 10.36 -2.18
N SER A 188 -6.16 11.59 -2.58
CA SER A 188 -7.34 11.91 -3.42
C SER A 188 -7.00 12.37 -4.83
N ALA A 189 -5.73 12.37 -5.25
CA ALA A 189 -5.32 12.95 -6.54
C ALA A 189 -5.98 12.30 -7.76
N ALA A 190 -5.99 10.97 -7.86
CA ALA A 190 -6.65 10.26 -8.96
C ALA A 190 -8.17 10.49 -9.00
N LEU A 191 -8.81 10.51 -7.81
CA LEU A 191 -10.24 10.81 -7.67
C LEU A 191 -10.54 12.26 -8.09
N ARG A 192 -9.73 13.22 -7.64
CA ARG A 192 -9.84 14.64 -8.02
C ARG A 192 -9.74 14.82 -9.53
N LEU A 193 -8.76 14.20 -10.18
CA LEU A 193 -8.63 14.23 -11.65
C LEU A 193 -9.88 13.67 -12.34
N THR A 194 -10.40 12.53 -11.86
CA THR A 194 -11.62 11.92 -12.41
C THR A 194 -12.82 12.86 -12.28
N LEU A 195 -13.09 13.36 -11.07
CA LEU A 195 -14.23 14.23 -10.79
C LEU A 195 -14.11 15.58 -11.51
N ALA A 196 -12.90 16.12 -11.60
CA ALA A 196 -12.65 17.36 -12.32
C ALA A 196 -12.87 17.19 -13.84
N ALA A 197 -12.47 16.05 -14.41
CA ALA A 197 -12.78 15.73 -15.81
C ALA A 197 -14.29 15.68 -16.05
N GLN A 198 -15.04 15.01 -15.17
CA GLN A 198 -16.48 14.87 -15.26
C GLN A 198 -17.20 16.24 -15.12
N LEU A 199 -16.80 17.08 -14.17
CA LEU A 199 -17.34 18.44 -13.98
C LEU A 199 -17.05 19.33 -15.19
N ALA A 200 -15.80 19.34 -15.67
CA ALA A 200 -15.38 20.16 -16.80
C ALA A 200 -16.13 19.78 -18.09
N ALA A 201 -16.36 18.49 -18.34
CA ALA A 201 -17.14 18.00 -19.48
C ALA A 201 -18.62 18.43 -19.44
N ARG A 202 -19.14 18.80 -18.26
CA ARG A 202 -20.51 19.26 -18.04
C ARG A 202 -20.64 20.78 -17.93
N GLY A 203 -19.59 21.51 -18.27
CA GLY A 203 -19.59 22.97 -18.28
C GLY A 203 -19.35 23.64 -16.92
N THR A 204 -19.05 22.87 -15.88
CA THR A 204 -18.83 23.38 -14.50
C THR A 204 -17.34 23.57 -14.24
N LYS A 205 -16.74 24.49 -15.01
CA LYS A 205 -15.29 24.71 -15.03
C LYS A 205 -14.76 25.22 -13.69
N ALA A 206 -15.52 26.09 -12.99
CA ALA A 206 -15.08 26.65 -11.71
C ALA A 206 -14.93 25.54 -10.66
N GLU A 207 -15.92 24.66 -10.56
CA GLU A 207 -15.92 23.50 -9.67
C GLU A 207 -14.82 22.51 -10.03
N ALA A 208 -14.61 22.24 -11.32
CA ALA A 208 -13.52 21.39 -11.77
C ALA A 208 -12.15 21.96 -11.34
N LEU A 209 -11.91 23.25 -11.53
CA LEU A 209 -10.65 23.91 -11.19
C LEU A 209 -10.36 23.98 -9.68
N MET A 210 -11.39 23.88 -8.83
CA MET A 210 -11.21 23.74 -7.38
C MET A 210 -10.61 22.39 -6.99
N LEU A 211 -10.84 21.35 -7.79
CA LEU A 211 -10.30 20.00 -7.53
C LEU A 211 -8.86 19.83 -8.00
N VAL A 212 -8.40 20.71 -8.90
CA VAL A 212 -7.05 20.71 -9.48
C VAL A 212 -6.37 22.06 -9.23
N PRO A 213 -5.93 22.33 -7.99
CA PRO A 213 -5.36 23.63 -7.59
C PRO A 213 -4.13 24.03 -8.43
N ALA A 214 -3.87 25.34 -8.49
CA ALA A 214 -2.68 25.87 -9.15
C ALA A 214 -1.43 25.59 -8.31
N GLY A 215 -0.26 25.49 -8.97
CA GLY A 215 1.03 25.28 -8.30
C GLY A 215 1.37 23.81 -8.02
N GLU A 216 0.42 22.88 -8.15
CA GLU A 216 0.69 21.45 -7.96
C GLU A 216 1.04 20.76 -9.29
N ALA A 217 2.28 20.31 -9.44
CA ALA A 217 2.77 19.62 -10.65
C ALA A 217 1.88 18.45 -11.09
N THR A 218 1.36 17.68 -10.13
CA THR A 218 0.46 16.54 -10.37
C THR A 218 -0.79 16.93 -11.17
N PHE A 219 -1.28 18.16 -11.00
CA PHE A 219 -2.50 18.64 -11.65
C PHE A 219 -2.25 19.61 -12.81
N ALA A 220 -1.00 20.03 -13.04
CA ALA A 220 -0.66 21.10 -13.98
C ALA A 220 -1.23 20.89 -15.39
N ARG A 221 -1.10 19.67 -15.93
CA ARG A 221 -1.61 19.33 -17.27
C ARG A 221 -3.13 19.37 -17.35
N ALA A 222 -3.81 18.73 -16.40
CA ALA A 222 -5.27 18.73 -16.32
C ALA A 222 -5.83 20.15 -16.18
N ARG A 223 -5.22 20.97 -15.32
CA ARG A 223 -5.58 22.36 -15.11
C ARG A 223 -5.37 23.20 -16.38
N ALA A 224 -4.26 23.02 -17.10
CA ALA A 224 -3.99 23.72 -18.34
C ALA A 224 -5.01 23.37 -19.44
N ASP A 225 -5.35 22.09 -19.59
CA ASP A 225 -6.37 21.63 -20.54
C ASP A 225 -7.76 22.18 -20.20
N MET A 226 -8.16 22.15 -18.92
CA MET A 226 -9.41 22.78 -18.45
C MET A 226 -9.46 24.29 -18.72
N THR A 227 -8.30 24.95 -18.61
CA THR A 227 -8.19 26.39 -18.85
C THR A 227 -8.39 26.71 -20.33
N ARG A 228 -7.79 25.93 -21.25
CA ARG A 228 -7.88 26.10 -22.71
C ARG A 228 -9.27 25.82 -23.30
N GLY A 229 -10.10 25.02 -22.62
CA GLY A 229 -11.54 24.91 -22.91
C GLY A 229 -11.94 23.73 -23.82
N LYS A 230 -13.06 23.09 -23.44
CA LYS A 230 -13.69 21.85 -23.97
C LYS A 230 -12.94 20.54 -23.65
N VAL A 231 -12.85 20.24 -22.36
CA VAL A 231 -12.57 18.89 -21.85
C VAL A 231 -13.68 17.95 -22.28
N LYS A 232 -13.32 16.78 -22.83
CA LYS A 232 -14.25 15.68 -23.08
C LYS A 232 -13.97 14.57 -22.06
N ALA A 233 -15.01 14.18 -21.33
CA ALA A 233 -14.98 13.02 -20.46
C ALA A 233 -16.25 12.21 -20.69
N ALA A 234 -16.11 10.93 -21.01
CA ALA A 234 -17.23 10.01 -21.06
C ALA A 234 -17.80 9.78 -19.66
N ALA A 235 -19.09 9.49 -19.57
CA ALA A 235 -19.70 9.02 -18.33
C ALA A 235 -18.99 7.77 -17.79
N VAL A 236 -18.91 7.66 -16.47
CA VAL A 236 -18.40 6.45 -15.82
C VAL A 236 -19.46 5.37 -15.93
N THR A 237 -19.12 4.27 -16.59
CA THR A 237 -20.02 3.14 -16.76
C THR A 237 -20.17 2.34 -15.45
N PRO A 238 -21.22 1.50 -15.31
CA PRO A 238 -21.39 0.64 -14.12
C PRO A 238 -20.16 -0.21 -13.78
N VAL A 239 -19.51 -0.83 -14.77
CA VAL A 239 -18.32 -1.67 -14.53
C VAL A 239 -17.11 -0.82 -14.12
N GLN A 240 -16.97 0.40 -14.63
CA GLN A 240 -15.92 1.33 -14.20
C GLN A 240 -16.17 1.86 -12.79
N GLY A 241 -17.44 2.14 -12.44
CA GLY A 241 -17.82 2.48 -11.07
C GLY A 241 -17.52 1.35 -10.10
N TYR A 242 -17.81 0.11 -10.50
CA TYR A 242 -17.46 -1.09 -9.74
C TYR A 242 -15.95 -1.28 -9.57
N ALA A 243 -15.17 -1.12 -10.63
CA ALA A 243 -13.71 -1.22 -10.57
C ALA A 243 -13.09 -0.19 -9.61
N ARG A 244 -13.63 1.04 -9.56
CA ARG A 244 -13.21 2.08 -8.60
C ARG A 244 -13.54 1.71 -7.16
N LEU A 245 -14.73 1.15 -6.92
CA LEU A 245 -15.12 0.65 -5.60
C LEU A 245 -14.11 -0.39 -5.09
N LEU A 246 -13.77 -1.37 -5.93
CA LEU A 246 -12.81 -2.42 -5.58
C LEU A 246 -11.39 -1.87 -5.41
N SER A 247 -10.97 -0.94 -6.26
CA SER A 247 -9.66 -0.28 -6.13
C SER A 247 -9.55 0.45 -4.79
N ARG A 248 -10.60 1.18 -4.40
CA ARG A 248 -10.63 1.87 -3.11
C ARG A 248 -10.60 0.90 -1.93
N LEU A 249 -11.38 -0.18 -2.01
CA LEU A 249 -11.38 -1.22 -0.98
C LEU A 249 -10.00 -1.89 -0.85
N ALA A 250 -9.34 -2.17 -1.97
CA ALA A 250 -8.00 -2.74 -2.00
C ALA A 250 -6.99 -1.85 -1.26
N SER A 251 -7.00 -0.54 -1.54
CA SER A 251 -6.16 0.44 -0.83
C SER A 251 -6.46 0.51 0.66
N ASP A 252 -7.74 0.52 1.06
CA ASP A 252 -8.12 0.61 2.48
C ASP A 252 -7.70 -0.66 3.25
N ILE A 253 -7.81 -1.85 2.66
CA ILE A 253 -7.37 -3.11 3.29
C ILE A 253 -5.84 -3.18 3.39
N ALA A 254 -5.11 -2.60 2.44
CA ALA A 254 -3.64 -2.64 2.42
C ALA A 254 -3.00 -1.81 3.54
N SER A 255 -3.78 -0.99 4.25
CA SER A 255 -3.32 -0.22 5.40
C SER A 255 -2.91 -1.10 6.60
N ASP A 256 -3.35 -2.36 6.62
CA ASP A 256 -2.88 -3.39 7.55
C ASP A 256 -2.07 -4.45 6.78
N ASN A 257 -0.89 -4.81 7.29
CA ASN A 257 0.00 -5.78 6.64
C ASN A 257 -0.66 -7.17 6.53
N SER A 258 -1.61 -7.50 7.42
CA SER A 258 -2.38 -8.75 7.36
C SER A 258 -3.29 -8.85 6.11
N GLY A 259 -3.64 -7.72 5.49
CA GLY A 259 -4.57 -7.61 4.38
C GLY A 259 -3.95 -7.66 2.98
N MET A 260 -2.62 -7.62 2.86
CA MET A 260 -1.92 -7.37 1.59
C MET A 260 -2.28 -8.35 0.46
N ALA A 261 -2.35 -9.66 0.76
CA ALA A 261 -2.68 -10.67 -0.25
C ALA A 261 -4.10 -10.48 -0.82
N LEU A 262 -5.06 -10.11 0.02
CA LEU A 262 -6.43 -9.80 -0.43
C LEU A 262 -6.45 -8.48 -1.21
N SER A 263 -5.73 -7.47 -0.77
CA SER A 263 -5.61 -6.18 -1.47
C SER A 263 -5.09 -6.33 -2.89
N VAL A 264 -4.04 -7.15 -3.09
CA VAL A 264 -3.54 -7.49 -4.43
C VAL A 264 -4.65 -8.11 -5.28
N ARG A 265 -5.35 -9.14 -4.77
CA ARG A 265 -6.41 -9.81 -5.54
C ARG A 265 -7.56 -8.86 -5.89
N LEU A 266 -7.98 -8.00 -4.97
CA LEU A 266 -9.03 -7.00 -5.24
C LEU A 266 -8.59 -5.98 -6.30
N ALA A 267 -7.36 -5.50 -6.24
CA ALA A 267 -6.80 -4.59 -7.26
C ALA A 267 -6.75 -5.28 -8.63
N ARG A 268 -6.42 -6.58 -8.68
CA ARG A 268 -6.42 -7.37 -9.91
C ARG A 268 -7.82 -7.54 -10.48
N ILE A 269 -8.81 -7.88 -9.64
CA ILE A 269 -10.21 -7.93 -10.05
C ILE A 269 -10.67 -6.58 -10.61
N ALA A 270 -10.29 -5.47 -9.98
CA ALA A 270 -10.58 -4.13 -10.51
C ALA A 270 -9.98 -3.91 -11.91
N THR A 271 -8.71 -4.28 -12.13
CA THR A 271 -8.09 -4.20 -13.47
C THR A 271 -8.71 -5.14 -14.50
N PHE A 272 -9.30 -6.27 -14.09
CA PHE A 272 -10.02 -7.16 -15.00
C PHE A 272 -11.40 -6.63 -15.39
N ALA A 273 -12.05 -5.88 -14.49
CA ALA A 273 -13.32 -5.21 -14.72
C ALA A 273 -13.14 -3.95 -15.60
N ASP A 274 -12.07 -3.18 -15.38
CA ASP A 274 -11.73 -1.99 -16.19
C ASP A 274 -10.25 -2.02 -16.65
N PRO A 275 -9.92 -2.80 -17.70
CA PRO A 275 -8.52 -2.95 -18.16
C PRO A 275 -7.85 -1.66 -18.64
N GLY A 276 -8.64 -0.67 -19.07
CA GLY A 276 -8.18 0.66 -19.45
C GLY A 276 -8.29 1.70 -18.34
N GLY A 277 -8.76 1.31 -17.16
CA GLY A 277 -9.04 2.20 -16.04
C GLY A 277 -7.78 2.64 -15.31
N THR A 278 -7.41 3.90 -15.48
CA THR A 278 -6.16 4.41 -14.90
C THR A 278 -6.11 4.37 -13.36
N GLU A 279 -7.24 4.57 -12.67
CA GLU A 279 -7.26 4.45 -11.20
C GLU A 279 -7.02 3.00 -10.74
N ALA A 280 -7.62 2.02 -11.43
CA ALA A 280 -7.36 0.61 -11.15
C ALA A 280 -5.90 0.26 -11.42
N GLN A 281 -5.33 0.73 -12.53
CA GLN A 281 -3.92 0.52 -12.87
C GLN A 281 -2.97 1.15 -11.84
N LEU A 282 -3.24 2.38 -11.37
CA LEU A 282 -2.44 3.03 -10.31
C LEU A 282 -2.44 2.22 -9.02
N VAL A 283 -3.63 1.84 -8.53
CA VAL A 283 -3.75 1.07 -7.30
C VAL A 283 -3.10 -0.30 -7.46
N ALA A 284 -3.28 -0.95 -8.59
CA ALA A 284 -2.74 -2.27 -8.83
C ALA A 284 -1.21 -2.25 -9.05
N ALA A 285 -0.64 -1.18 -9.59
CA ALA A 285 0.80 -0.95 -9.64
C ALA A 285 1.41 -0.85 -8.23
N ARG A 286 0.80 -0.02 -7.38
CA ARG A 286 1.21 0.17 -5.98
C ARG A 286 1.17 -1.12 -5.18
N LEU A 287 0.01 -1.79 -5.19
CA LEU A 287 -0.25 -2.93 -4.31
C LEU A 287 0.51 -4.18 -4.76
N LEU A 288 0.73 -4.38 -6.06
CA LEU A 288 1.64 -5.45 -6.49
C LEU A 288 3.08 -5.19 -6.03
N SER A 289 3.55 -3.94 -6.12
CA SER A 289 4.90 -3.59 -5.70
C SER A 289 5.08 -3.79 -4.19
N ALA A 290 4.14 -3.29 -3.39
CA ALA A 290 4.13 -3.48 -1.94
C ALA A 290 3.94 -4.96 -1.52
N GLY A 291 3.20 -5.73 -2.31
CA GLY A 291 2.96 -7.16 -2.10
C GLY A 291 4.09 -8.08 -2.58
N GLY A 292 5.25 -7.55 -2.98
CA GLY A 292 6.41 -8.34 -3.43
C GLY A 292 6.32 -8.82 -4.89
N LEU A 293 5.26 -8.48 -5.62
CA LEU A 293 5.04 -8.81 -7.03
C LEU A 293 5.51 -7.67 -7.94
N ALA A 294 6.69 -7.13 -7.67
CA ALA A 294 7.15 -5.85 -8.21
C ALA A 294 7.20 -5.77 -9.74
N GLN A 295 7.54 -6.86 -10.43
CA GLN A 295 7.51 -6.91 -11.90
C GLN A 295 6.10 -6.67 -12.48
N GLY A 296 5.07 -7.20 -11.83
CA GLY A 296 3.68 -6.91 -12.21
C GLY A 296 3.29 -5.46 -11.88
N GLY A 297 3.84 -4.90 -10.79
CA GLY A 297 3.72 -3.48 -10.46
C GLY A 297 4.26 -2.57 -11.58
N VAL A 298 5.47 -2.86 -12.06
CA VAL A 298 6.10 -2.17 -13.20
C VAL A 298 5.24 -2.30 -14.46
N ALA A 299 4.72 -3.50 -14.73
CA ALA A 299 3.89 -3.76 -15.89
C ALA A 299 2.60 -2.92 -15.89
N GLU A 300 1.92 -2.75 -14.75
CA GLU A 300 0.75 -1.88 -14.65
C GLU A 300 1.10 -0.40 -14.76
N ALA A 301 2.14 0.06 -14.06
CA ALA A 301 2.53 1.46 -14.08
C ALA A 301 2.85 1.93 -15.50
N ARG A 302 3.47 1.07 -16.32
CA ARG A 302 3.77 1.33 -17.74
C ARG A 302 2.55 1.42 -18.65
N LYS A 303 1.38 0.88 -18.25
CA LYS A 303 0.13 1.02 -19.03
C LYS A 303 -0.44 2.44 -18.94
N ILE A 304 -0.02 3.22 -17.95
CA ILE A 304 -0.50 4.58 -17.72
C ILE A 304 0.22 5.53 -18.67
N PRO A 305 -0.50 6.26 -19.55
CA PRO A 305 0.14 7.18 -20.48
C PRO A 305 0.87 8.32 -19.74
N VAL A 306 2.17 8.46 -20.01
CA VAL A 306 3.01 9.55 -19.45
C VAL A 306 2.45 10.93 -19.83
N ASP A 307 1.90 11.03 -21.04
CA ASP A 307 1.28 12.23 -21.56
C ASP A 307 -0.19 12.43 -21.15
N GLY A 308 -0.70 11.62 -20.23
CA GLY A 308 -2.07 11.74 -19.71
C GLY A 308 -2.18 12.68 -18.52
N TRP A 309 -3.43 12.99 -18.11
CA TRP A 309 -3.70 13.71 -16.86
C TRP A 309 -3.21 12.96 -15.61
N TYR A 310 -3.09 11.64 -15.69
CA TYR A 310 -2.58 10.77 -14.64
C TYR A 310 -1.09 10.44 -14.79
N GLY A 311 -0.42 10.97 -15.81
CA GLY A 311 0.96 10.61 -16.15
C GLY A 311 1.91 10.81 -14.97
N ALA A 312 1.79 11.94 -14.26
CA ALA A 312 2.57 12.22 -13.05
C ALA A 312 2.39 11.15 -11.97
N LEU A 313 1.15 10.71 -11.71
CA LEU A 313 0.84 9.66 -10.75
C LEU A 313 1.39 8.31 -11.22
N GLY A 314 1.22 7.97 -12.50
CA GLY A 314 1.72 6.72 -13.06
C GLY A 314 3.24 6.61 -13.04
N GLN A 315 3.94 7.73 -13.30
CA GLN A 315 5.39 7.79 -13.19
C GLN A 315 5.88 7.68 -11.74
N ALA A 316 5.15 8.24 -10.77
CA ALA A 316 5.46 8.06 -9.36
C ALA A 316 5.34 6.59 -8.92
N GLU A 317 4.26 5.90 -9.32
CA GLU A 317 4.11 4.46 -9.06
C GLU A 317 5.17 3.63 -9.80
N LEU A 318 5.60 4.06 -10.99
CA LEU A 318 6.66 3.39 -11.74
C LEU A 318 8.02 3.47 -11.04
N VAL A 319 8.37 4.62 -10.43
CA VAL A 319 9.60 4.75 -9.63
C VAL A 319 9.62 3.72 -8.50
N ASP A 320 8.53 3.65 -7.73
CA ASP A 320 8.44 2.74 -6.58
C ASP A 320 8.47 1.28 -7.04
N ALA A 321 7.76 0.95 -8.12
CA ALA A 321 7.74 -0.39 -8.67
C ALA A 321 9.11 -0.84 -9.19
N LEU A 322 9.86 0.05 -9.86
CA LEU A 322 11.22 -0.24 -10.33
C LEU A 322 12.18 -0.48 -9.15
N ALA A 323 12.09 0.35 -8.10
CA ALA A 323 12.90 0.19 -6.89
C ALA A 323 12.61 -1.15 -6.20
N ALA A 324 11.32 -1.48 -6.02
CA ALA A 324 10.89 -2.77 -5.46
C ALA A 324 11.29 -3.97 -6.33
N ALA A 325 11.37 -3.79 -7.65
CA ALA A 325 11.82 -4.81 -8.59
C ALA A 325 13.36 -4.99 -8.61
N GLY A 326 14.09 -4.19 -7.85
CA GLY A 326 15.56 -4.20 -7.79
C GLY A 326 16.24 -3.38 -8.90
N ASP A 327 15.48 -2.78 -9.82
CA ASP A 327 16.02 -1.90 -10.87
C ASP A 327 16.23 -0.47 -10.33
N ARG A 328 17.10 -0.37 -9.32
CA ARG A 328 17.35 0.88 -8.57
C ARG A 328 17.92 1.99 -9.45
N GLN A 329 18.68 1.64 -10.48
CA GLN A 329 19.26 2.63 -11.41
C GLN A 329 18.19 3.25 -12.30
N ALA A 330 17.27 2.45 -12.87
CA ALA A 330 16.15 2.99 -13.64
C ALA A 330 15.20 3.82 -12.75
N ALA A 331 14.91 3.34 -11.54
CA ALA A 331 14.13 4.07 -10.56
C ALA A 331 14.75 5.45 -10.27
N LEU A 332 16.08 5.49 -10.05
CA LEU A 332 16.80 6.70 -9.71
C LEU A 332 16.84 7.69 -10.87
N ALA A 333 17.12 7.21 -12.09
CA ALA A 333 17.10 8.03 -13.29
C ALA A 333 15.73 8.69 -13.49
N LEU A 334 14.65 7.92 -13.33
CA LEU A 334 13.29 8.43 -13.44
C LEU A 334 12.97 9.43 -12.31
N ALA A 335 13.27 9.11 -11.05
CA ALA A 335 13.04 9.98 -9.91
C ALA A 335 13.76 11.34 -10.06
N ARG A 336 15.02 11.34 -10.52
CA ARG A 336 15.78 12.57 -10.81
C ARG A 336 15.12 13.39 -11.92
N SER A 337 14.67 12.75 -13.00
CA SER A 337 13.95 13.43 -14.08
C SER A 337 12.68 14.10 -13.57
N LEU A 338 11.88 13.39 -12.76
CA LEU A 338 10.62 13.91 -12.22
C LEU A 338 10.84 15.05 -11.23
N ALA A 339 11.91 14.98 -10.43
CA ALA A 339 12.27 16.01 -9.45
C ALA A 339 12.88 17.26 -10.09
N ALA A 340 13.43 17.16 -11.31
CA ALA A 340 13.98 18.27 -12.07
C ALA A 340 12.93 19.05 -12.89
N GLU A 341 11.68 18.59 -12.95
CA GLU A 341 10.61 19.29 -13.65
C GLU A 341 10.33 20.67 -13.02
N PRO A 342 10.10 21.74 -13.82
CA PRO A 342 9.73 23.04 -13.29
C PRO A 342 8.46 22.96 -12.43
N GLY A 343 8.55 23.42 -11.19
CA GLY A 343 7.44 23.34 -10.23
C GLY A 343 7.21 21.94 -9.66
N ALA A 344 8.19 21.03 -9.75
CA ALA A 344 8.15 19.74 -9.08
C ALA A 344 7.85 19.93 -7.58
N GLY A 345 6.72 19.39 -7.12
CA GLY A 345 6.32 19.49 -5.72
C GLY A 345 7.25 18.70 -4.79
N SER A 346 7.21 19.05 -3.50
CA SER A 346 8.00 18.43 -2.43
C SER A 346 7.92 16.90 -2.41
N GLU A 347 6.77 16.32 -2.78
CA GLU A 347 6.56 14.87 -2.90
C GLU A 347 7.61 14.18 -3.79
N ARG A 348 7.98 14.79 -4.92
CA ARG A 348 8.94 14.21 -5.87
C ARG A 348 10.36 14.24 -5.33
N GLN A 349 10.71 15.32 -4.65
CA GLN A 349 11.99 15.47 -3.97
C GLN A 349 12.11 14.49 -2.79
N VAL A 350 11.03 14.29 -2.03
CA VAL A 350 10.98 13.28 -0.96
C VAL A 350 11.15 11.87 -1.53
N ARG A 351 10.48 11.54 -2.65
CA ARG A 351 10.62 10.24 -3.31
C ARG A 351 12.07 10.01 -3.78
N LEU A 352 12.68 11.01 -4.40
CA LEU A 352 14.09 10.96 -4.78
C LEU A 352 15.00 10.76 -3.56
N GLY A 353 14.79 11.53 -2.48
CA GLY A 353 15.59 11.43 -1.26
C GLY A 353 15.51 10.07 -0.60
N ARG A 354 14.32 9.47 -0.51
CA ARG A 354 14.15 8.10 0.00
C ARG A 354 14.91 7.07 -0.83
N LEU A 355 14.79 7.14 -2.15
CA LEU A 355 15.49 6.22 -3.04
C LEU A 355 17.02 6.36 -2.95
N LEU A 356 17.53 7.58 -2.79
CA LEU A 356 18.95 7.84 -2.56
C LEU A 356 19.42 7.28 -1.21
N ALA A 357 18.63 7.46 -0.15
CA ALA A 357 18.91 6.89 1.16
C ALA A 357 18.92 5.35 1.14
N ASP A 358 17.96 4.71 0.47
CA ASP A 358 17.92 3.25 0.27
C ASP A 358 19.14 2.73 -0.52
N MET A 359 19.79 3.60 -1.28
CA MET A 359 21.03 3.32 -2.03
C MET A 359 22.30 3.75 -1.28
N ASN A 360 22.18 4.17 -0.01
CA ASN A 360 23.25 4.72 0.84
C ASN A 360 23.91 5.99 0.28
N ASP A 361 23.29 6.71 -0.66
CA ASP A 361 23.70 8.05 -1.08
C ASP A 361 23.06 9.08 -0.14
N PHE A 362 23.58 9.12 1.08
CA PHE A 362 23.05 9.95 2.16
C PHE A 362 23.20 11.46 1.91
N ASP A 363 24.28 11.87 1.24
CA ASP A 363 24.48 13.26 0.84
C ASP A 363 23.46 13.70 -0.22
N GLY A 364 23.24 12.87 -1.23
CA GLY A 364 22.19 13.09 -2.23
C GLY A 364 20.80 13.11 -1.60
N ALA A 365 20.53 12.20 -0.67
CA ALA A 365 19.27 12.15 0.06
C ALA A 365 19.00 13.43 0.86
N ALA A 366 19.98 13.90 1.64
CA ALA A 366 19.89 15.15 2.39
C ALA A 366 19.65 16.35 1.46
N ALA A 367 20.34 16.41 0.32
CA ALA A 367 20.14 17.46 -0.67
C ALA A 367 18.73 17.45 -1.27
N ALA A 368 18.18 16.27 -1.58
CA ALA A 368 16.81 16.13 -2.08
C ALA A 368 15.77 16.53 -1.01
N PHE A 369 15.93 16.09 0.24
CA PHE A 369 15.04 16.49 1.33
C PHE A 369 15.11 17.99 1.62
N ARG A 370 16.27 18.62 1.47
CA ARG A 370 16.42 20.09 1.53
C ARG A 370 15.70 20.77 0.38
N ALA A 371 15.83 20.26 -0.84
CA ALA A 371 15.13 20.78 -2.01
C ALA A 371 13.60 20.70 -1.83
N ALA A 372 13.09 19.65 -1.17
CA ALA A 372 11.67 19.52 -0.82
C ALA A 372 11.15 20.63 0.11
N GLN A 373 12.04 21.36 0.80
CA GLN A 373 11.68 22.43 1.72
C GLN A 373 11.59 23.81 1.04
N ALA A 374 12.10 23.96 -0.19
CA ALA A 374 12.33 25.26 -0.83
C ALA A 374 11.07 26.12 -1.01
N ASP A 375 9.91 25.48 -1.18
CA ASP A 375 8.62 26.16 -1.39
C ASP A 375 7.93 26.59 -0.08
N TYR A 376 8.49 26.22 1.08
CA TYR A 376 7.92 26.57 2.38
C TYR A 376 8.57 27.85 2.92
N GLY A 377 7.73 28.75 3.44
CA GLY A 377 8.21 29.91 4.19
C GLY A 377 8.90 29.51 5.50
N ASP A 378 9.71 30.41 6.05
CA ASP A 378 10.34 30.22 7.35
C ASP A 378 9.29 29.94 8.43
N GLY A 379 9.51 28.89 9.23
CA GLY A 379 8.58 28.44 10.25
C GLY A 379 7.41 27.59 9.75
N GLN A 380 7.26 27.40 8.43
CA GLN A 380 6.19 26.60 7.82
C GLN A 380 6.66 25.26 7.25
N VAL A 381 7.97 25.01 7.28
CA VAL A 381 8.55 23.73 6.83
C VAL A 381 7.96 22.60 7.68
N PRO A 382 7.35 21.57 7.05
CA PRO A 382 6.90 20.38 7.77
C PRO A 382 8.07 19.73 8.51
N TRP A 383 7.93 19.51 9.81
CA TRP A 383 8.99 18.90 10.64
C TRP A 383 9.47 17.56 10.07
N ALA A 384 8.60 16.82 9.38
CA ALA A 384 8.94 15.55 8.75
C ALA A 384 10.02 15.68 7.66
N LEU A 385 10.03 16.79 6.90
CA LEU A 385 11.08 17.03 5.90
C LEU A 385 12.43 17.31 6.54
N LEU A 386 12.43 18.04 7.66
CA LEU A 386 13.64 18.28 8.45
C LEU A 386 14.13 16.99 9.11
N LEU A 387 13.22 16.14 9.60
CA LEU A 387 13.59 14.84 10.14
C LEU A 387 14.23 13.96 9.06
N PHE A 388 13.70 13.93 7.83
CA PHE A 388 14.30 13.19 6.72
C PHE A 388 15.68 13.72 6.33
N GLU A 389 15.86 15.05 6.25
CA GLU A 389 17.19 15.63 6.01
C GLU A 389 18.16 15.30 7.14
N GLY A 390 17.74 15.50 8.40
CA GLY A 390 18.55 15.23 9.58
C GLY A 390 18.96 13.77 9.69
N SER A 391 18.05 12.83 9.43
CA SER A 391 18.36 11.40 9.47
C SER A 391 19.27 10.96 8.32
N ALA A 392 19.14 11.56 7.13
CA ALA A 392 20.07 11.32 6.03
C ALA A 392 21.48 11.84 6.37
N LEU A 393 21.60 13.06 6.88
CA LEU A 393 22.88 13.63 7.30
C LEU A 393 23.55 12.80 8.41
N GLU A 394 22.76 12.30 9.36
CA GLU A 394 23.26 11.49 10.47
C GLU A 394 23.80 10.13 9.98
N GLN A 395 23.08 9.44 9.09
CA GLN A 395 23.55 8.22 8.44
C GLN A 395 24.75 8.45 7.52
N GLY A 396 24.86 9.65 6.93
CA GLY A 396 26.03 10.11 6.18
C GLY A 396 27.20 10.58 7.06
N GLU A 397 27.18 10.29 8.37
CA GLU A 397 28.21 10.66 9.36
C GLU A 397 28.42 12.18 9.56
N ARG A 398 27.50 13.02 9.08
CA ARG A 398 27.55 14.50 9.17
C ARG A 398 26.76 15.02 10.37
N TRP A 399 27.09 14.50 11.55
CA TRP A 399 26.33 14.75 12.78
C TRP A 399 26.17 16.24 13.13
N ASP A 400 27.21 17.06 12.96
CA ASP A 400 27.11 18.48 13.32
C ASP A 400 26.05 19.23 12.51
N GLU A 401 25.88 18.87 11.23
CA GLU A 401 24.83 19.41 10.37
C GLU A 401 23.48 18.78 10.70
N ALA A 402 23.43 17.46 10.89
CA ALA A 402 22.22 16.74 11.27
C ALA A 402 21.59 17.33 12.55
N ARG A 403 22.41 17.59 13.57
CA ARG A 403 21.97 18.15 14.85
C ARG A 403 21.29 19.50 14.68
N VAL A 404 21.85 20.40 13.87
CA VAL A 404 21.24 21.72 13.60
C VAL A 404 19.87 21.57 12.94
N VAL A 405 19.75 20.68 11.96
CA VAL A 405 18.48 20.42 11.26
C VAL A 405 17.44 19.79 12.20
N LEU A 406 17.84 18.83 13.04
CA LEU A 406 16.98 18.16 14.01
C LEU A 406 16.54 19.09 15.15
N GLU A 407 17.42 19.98 15.63
CA GLU A 407 17.08 21.03 16.60
C GLU A 407 16.04 22.00 16.00
N ARG A 408 16.15 22.34 14.71
CA ARG A 408 15.13 23.12 13.99
C ARG A 408 13.80 22.34 13.90
N ALA A 409 13.84 21.04 13.60
CA ALA A 409 12.64 20.21 13.57
C ALA A 409 11.92 20.20 14.92
N MET A 410 12.68 20.06 16.01
CA MET A 410 12.17 20.12 17.38
C MET A 410 11.59 21.50 17.71
N ALA A 411 12.23 22.58 17.30
CA ALA A 411 11.73 23.94 17.54
C ALA A 411 10.37 24.18 16.85
N LEU A 412 10.17 23.62 15.66
CA LEU A 412 8.91 23.71 14.92
C LEU A 412 7.83 22.75 15.43
N ALA A 413 8.23 21.61 15.99
CA ALA A 413 7.32 20.60 16.50
C ALA A 413 7.74 20.13 17.92
N PRO A 414 7.63 21.01 18.94
CA PRO A 414 8.22 20.76 20.26
C PRO A 414 7.55 19.62 21.04
N ASN A 415 6.41 19.14 20.58
CA ASN A 415 5.66 18.03 21.16
C ASN A 415 5.52 16.86 20.18
N GLU A 416 6.32 16.79 19.11
CA GLU A 416 6.31 15.64 18.20
C GLU A 416 7.21 14.52 18.75
N PRO A 417 6.65 13.38 19.20
CA PRO A 417 7.43 12.37 19.91
C PRO A 417 8.55 11.77 19.07
N VAL A 418 8.33 11.61 17.76
CA VAL A 418 9.32 11.03 16.85
C VAL A 418 10.57 11.92 16.75
N VAL A 419 10.38 13.24 16.64
CA VAL A 419 11.49 14.20 16.54
C VAL A 419 12.26 14.28 17.86
N LEU A 420 11.55 14.36 18.98
CA LEU A 420 12.14 14.37 20.32
C LEU A 420 12.97 13.11 20.58
N ASN A 421 12.43 11.94 20.22
CA ASN A 421 13.10 10.67 20.39
C ASN A 421 14.34 10.56 19.50
N TYR A 422 14.23 10.89 18.21
CA TYR A 422 15.35 10.79 17.26
C TYR A 422 16.53 11.67 17.68
N LEU A 423 16.27 12.95 17.97
CA LEU A 423 17.31 13.89 18.39
C LEU A 423 17.94 13.46 19.73
N GLY A 424 17.11 13.13 20.72
CA GLY A 424 17.59 12.72 22.02
C GLY A 424 18.41 11.44 21.95
N TYR A 425 17.92 10.41 21.24
CA TYR A 425 18.65 9.14 21.09
C TYR A 425 20.00 9.37 20.41
N ALA A 426 20.03 10.07 19.28
CA ALA A 426 21.27 10.34 18.55
C ALA A 426 22.30 11.14 19.38
N GLN A 427 21.85 12.01 20.28
CA GLN A 427 22.70 12.73 21.24
C GLN A 427 23.24 11.82 22.36
N ILE A 428 22.42 10.91 22.89
CA ILE A 428 22.81 9.91 23.91
C ILE A 428 23.90 8.98 23.38
N GLU A 429 23.73 8.43 22.18
CA GLU A 429 24.71 7.53 21.54
C GLU A 429 26.08 8.21 21.44
N ARG A 430 26.07 9.50 21.09
CA ARG A 430 27.29 10.31 20.94
C ARG A 430 27.80 10.93 22.24
N ARG A 431 27.13 10.68 23.38
CA ARG A 431 27.43 11.26 24.69
C ARG A 431 27.47 12.80 24.69
N GLN A 432 26.61 13.42 23.90
CA GLN A 432 26.48 14.88 23.80
C GLN A 432 25.18 15.35 24.43
N ASN A 433 25.18 16.52 25.09
CA ASN A 433 23.98 17.13 25.70
C ASN A 433 23.13 16.13 26.49
N VAL A 434 23.79 15.25 27.25
CA VAL A 434 23.19 14.01 27.77
C VAL A 434 21.98 14.28 28.67
N ALA A 435 22.03 15.34 29.47
CA ALA A 435 20.93 15.73 30.36
C ALA A 435 19.71 16.19 29.55
N GLU A 436 19.93 17.08 28.58
CA GLU A 436 18.89 17.59 27.69
C GLU A 436 18.29 16.45 26.85
N ALA A 437 19.13 15.60 26.27
CA ALA A 437 18.74 14.47 25.44
C ALA A 437 17.85 13.47 26.21
N LEU A 438 18.20 13.18 27.47
CA LEU A 438 17.38 12.34 28.34
C LEU A 438 16.01 12.96 28.61
N ASP A 439 15.94 14.29 28.77
CA ASP A 439 14.66 14.99 28.98
C ASP A 439 13.80 15.02 27.71
N LEU A 440 14.41 15.11 26.52
CA LEU A 440 13.71 14.94 25.25
C LEU A 440 13.08 13.55 25.13
N ILE A 441 13.84 12.49 25.42
CA ILE A 441 13.35 11.11 25.34
C ILE A 441 12.26 10.85 26.40
N LYS A 442 12.42 11.34 27.64
CA LYS A 442 11.37 11.26 28.66
C LYS A 442 10.07 11.91 28.19
N LYS A 443 10.17 13.09 27.56
CA LYS A 443 9.01 13.79 27.01
C LYS A 443 8.37 13.00 25.86
N ALA A 444 9.16 12.45 24.94
CA ALA A 444 8.68 11.58 23.87
C ALA A 444 7.90 10.38 24.44
N SER A 445 8.48 9.70 25.45
CA SER A 445 7.86 8.55 26.11
C SER A 445 6.56 8.92 26.83
N ALA A 446 6.49 10.10 27.47
CA ALA A 446 5.26 10.57 28.10
C ALA A 446 4.14 10.86 27.08
N LEU A 447 4.49 11.34 25.89
CA LEU A 447 3.53 11.63 24.81
C LEU A 447 3.06 10.37 24.07
N LYS A 448 3.91 9.33 23.98
CA LYS A 448 3.58 8.02 23.40
C LYS A 448 4.00 6.87 24.34
N PRO A 449 3.27 6.64 25.44
CA PRO A 449 3.67 5.67 26.46
C PRO A 449 3.59 4.20 26.03
N GLN A 450 2.92 3.91 24.92
CA GLN A 450 2.75 2.56 24.38
C GLN A 450 3.67 2.27 23.18
N ASP A 451 4.51 3.22 22.80
CA ASP A 451 5.44 3.05 21.69
C ASP A 451 6.70 2.31 22.19
N ALA A 452 6.89 1.08 21.72
CA ALA A 452 7.98 0.22 22.17
C ALA A 452 9.36 0.77 21.80
N SER A 453 9.51 1.44 20.64
CA SER A 453 10.78 2.01 20.20
C SER A 453 11.20 3.20 21.06
N ILE A 454 10.22 4.06 21.43
CA ILE A 454 10.48 5.18 22.34
C ILE A 454 10.76 4.68 23.77
N ALA A 455 10.06 3.63 24.22
CA ALA A 455 10.35 2.98 25.49
C ALA A 455 11.78 2.40 25.51
N ASP A 456 12.20 1.74 24.43
CA ASP A 456 13.57 1.25 24.29
C ASP A 456 14.60 2.39 24.37
N SER A 457 14.39 3.46 23.60
CA SER A 457 15.26 4.65 23.62
C SER A 457 15.40 5.24 25.04
N LEU A 458 14.30 5.29 25.81
CA LEU A 458 14.33 5.76 27.21
C LEU A 458 15.09 4.80 28.12
N GLY A 459 14.83 3.50 27.97
CA GLY A 459 15.50 2.46 28.74
C GLY A 459 17.00 2.44 28.48
N TRP A 460 17.39 2.49 27.20
CA TRP A 460 18.78 2.57 26.77
C TRP A 460 19.47 3.83 27.27
N ALA A 461 18.85 5.00 27.15
CA ALA A 461 19.41 6.23 27.68
C ALA A 461 19.64 6.19 29.19
N ARG A 462 18.71 5.60 29.97
CA ARG A 462 18.91 5.36 31.40
C ARG A 462 20.08 4.42 31.68
N TYR A 463 20.18 3.33 30.91
CA TYR A 463 21.27 2.37 31.05
C TYR A 463 22.64 3.02 30.79
N VAL A 464 22.76 3.72 29.65
CA VAL A 464 23.96 4.44 29.23
C VAL A 464 24.39 5.52 30.22
N THR A 465 23.42 6.19 30.88
CA THR A 465 23.67 7.21 31.91
C THR A 465 23.92 6.61 33.30
N GLY A 466 23.94 5.28 33.43
CA GLY A 466 24.25 4.56 34.67
C GLY A 466 23.05 4.22 35.55
N ASP A 467 21.83 4.64 35.19
CA ASP A 467 20.59 4.25 35.86
C ASP A 467 20.11 2.87 35.40
N VAL A 468 20.91 1.84 35.70
CA VAL A 468 20.59 0.45 35.35
C VAL A 468 19.29 -0.01 36.01
N ALA A 469 19.06 0.38 37.26
CA ALA A 469 17.85 0.01 38.01
C ALA A 469 16.58 0.58 37.39
N GLY A 470 16.61 1.82 36.89
CA GLY A 470 15.51 2.45 36.19
C GLY A 470 15.38 2.05 34.71
N ALA A 471 16.44 1.54 34.09
CA ALA A 471 16.45 1.09 32.69
C ALA A 471 15.70 -0.23 32.48
N VAL A 472 16.02 -1.24 33.29
CA VAL A 472 15.50 -2.61 33.15
C VAL A 472 13.96 -2.69 33.02
N PRO A 473 13.14 -2.11 33.93
CA PRO A 473 11.69 -2.21 33.82
C PRO A 473 11.10 -1.47 32.60
N VAL A 474 11.83 -0.50 32.05
CA VAL A 474 11.42 0.20 30.83
C VAL A 474 11.73 -0.65 29.60
N LEU A 475 12.91 -1.25 29.55
CA LEU A 475 13.33 -2.17 28.47
C LEU A 475 12.48 -3.46 28.46
N GLU A 476 12.10 -3.98 29.63
CA GLU A 476 11.17 -5.12 29.71
C GLU A 476 9.81 -4.79 29.07
N ARG A 477 9.31 -3.56 29.27
CA ARG A 477 8.08 -3.10 28.62
C ARG A 477 8.25 -2.93 27.12
N ALA A 478 9.39 -2.38 26.68
CA ALA A 478 9.70 -2.24 25.27
C ALA A 478 9.72 -3.62 24.57
N ALA A 479 10.45 -4.58 25.15
CA ALA A 479 10.52 -5.95 24.63
C ALA A 479 9.15 -6.65 24.64
N ALA A 480 8.31 -6.40 25.64
CA ALA A 480 6.94 -6.92 25.65
C ALA A 480 6.07 -6.33 24.53
N GLY A 481 6.29 -5.07 24.15
CA GLY A 481 5.56 -4.40 23.06
C GLY A 481 6.06 -4.77 21.66
N ALA A 482 7.34 -5.11 21.53
CA ALA A 482 7.97 -5.49 20.27
C ALA A 482 8.94 -6.68 20.46
N PRO A 483 8.42 -7.90 20.72
CA PRO A 483 9.24 -9.05 21.12
C PRO A 483 10.17 -9.58 20.02
N ALA A 484 9.90 -9.23 18.76
CA ALA A 484 10.72 -9.64 17.61
C ALA A 484 11.81 -8.62 17.24
N ASP A 485 11.90 -7.48 17.94
CA ASP A 485 12.92 -6.47 17.67
C ASP A 485 14.26 -6.88 18.29
N ALA A 486 15.28 -7.08 17.45
CA ALA A 486 16.59 -7.53 17.89
C ALA A 486 17.32 -6.49 18.75
N THR A 487 17.21 -5.21 18.40
CA THR A 487 17.88 -4.11 19.11
C THR A 487 17.32 -3.95 20.52
N ILE A 488 15.98 -3.96 20.64
CA ILE A 488 15.31 -3.84 21.95
C ILE A 488 15.72 -5.00 22.88
N ASN A 489 15.74 -6.22 22.35
CA ASN A 489 16.14 -7.38 23.13
C ASN A 489 17.66 -7.38 23.44
N GLU A 490 18.50 -6.82 22.57
CA GLU A 490 19.92 -6.59 22.83
C GLU A 490 20.13 -5.62 23.99
N HIS A 491 19.48 -4.44 23.94
CA HIS A 491 19.52 -3.43 25.00
C HIS A 491 19.02 -3.98 26.34
N LEU A 492 17.90 -4.73 26.33
CA LEU A 492 17.39 -5.39 27.52
C LEU A 492 18.40 -6.38 28.11
N GLY A 493 19.02 -7.21 27.26
CA GLY A 493 20.02 -8.17 27.72
C GLY A 493 21.24 -7.50 28.36
N ASP A 494 21.73 -6.40 27.76
CA ASP A 494 22.86 -5.63 28.29
C ASP A 494 22.53 -5.01 29.66
N ALA A 495 21.34 -4.40 29.80
CA ALA A 495 20.87 -3.83 31.06
C ALA A 495 20.68 -4.90 32.15
N LEU A 496 20.06 -6.05 31.80
CA LEU A 496 19.87 -7.17 32.72
C LEU A 496 21.21 -7.75 33.19
N TRP A 497 22.18 -7.87 32.29
CA TRP A 497 23.51 -8.39 32.62
C TRP A 497 24.21 -7.50 33.63
N SER A 498 24.21 -6.20 33.39
CA SER A 498 24.76 -5.18 34.28
C SER A 498 24.02 -5.11 35.62
N ALA A 499 22.72 -5.41 35.65
CA ALA A 499 21.93 -5.57 36.87
C ALA A 499 22.21 -6.89 37.64
N GLY A 500 23.06 -7.78 37.08
CA GLY A 500 23.35 -9.09 37.68
C GLY A 500 22.33 -10.18 37.36
N ARG A 501 21.29 -9.89 36.56
CA ARG A 501 20.24 -10.82 36.12
C ARG A 501 20.70 -11.67 34.92
N ARG A 502 21.76 -12.46 35.13
CA ARG A 502 22.53 -13.11 34.06
C ARG A 502 21.75 -14.14 33.23
N TYR A 503 20.81 -14.88 33.83
CA TYR A 503 19.98 -15.84 33.10
C TYR A 503 19.00 -15.15 32.17
N GLU A 504 18.33 -14.12 32.66
CA GLU A 504 17.35 -13.34 31.89
C GLU A 504 18.03 -12.55 30.77
N ALA A 505 19.24 -12.03 31.02
CA ALA A 505 20.07 -11.40 30.00
C ALA A 505 20.33 -12.33 28.80
N ARG A 506 20.74 -13.58 29.06
CA ARG A 506 20.98 -14.56 27.99
C ARG A 506 19.71 -14.93 27.24
N TYR A 507 18.57 -14.96 27.92
CA TYR A 507 17.28 -15.16 27.26
C TYR A 507 16.94 -14.02 26.31
N ALA A 508 17.10 -12.77 26.75
CA ALA A 508 16.87 -11.59 25.92
C ALA A 508 17.81 -11.58 24.69
N TRP A 509 19.11 -11.80 24.86
CA TRP A 509 20.03 -11.91 23.72
C TRP A 509 19.71 -13.09 22.79
N SER A 510 19.23 -14.22 23.33
CA SER A 510 18.82 -15.36 22.49
C SER A 510 17.60 -15.00 21.64
N ALA A 511 16.64 -14.24 22.19
CA ALA A 511 15.52 -13.70 21.43
C ALA A 511 16.00 -12.72 20.34
N ALA A 512 16.93 -11.82 20.67
CA ALA A 512 17.53 -10.90 19.71
C ALA A 512 18.22 -11.64 18.55
N SER A 513 18.95 -12.72 18.86
CA SER A 513 19.70 -13.52 17.89
C SER A 513 18.82 -14.20 16.82
N LEU A 514 17.53 -14.39 17.08
CA LEU A 514 16.60 -14.98 16.09
C LEU A 514 16.31 -14.03 14.92
N PHE A 515 16.46 -12.71 15.15
CA PHE A 515 16.08 -11.67 14.20
C PHE A 515 17.24 -10.77 13.76
N ALA A 516 18.37 -10.80 14.50
CA ALA A 516 19.57 -10.05 14.17
C ALA A 516 20.17 -10.47 12.81
N GLN A 517 20.81 -9.52 12.13
CA GLN A 517 21.49 -9.71 10.84
C GLN A 517 22.87 -9.04 10.85
N GLY A 518 23.76 -9.47 9.96
CA GLY A 518 25.10 -8.90 9.80
C GLY A 518 25.93 -8.91 11.09
N ASP A 519 26.75 -7.87 11.28
CA ASP A 519 27.67 -7.73 12.41
C ASP A 519 26.97 -7.77 13.78
N GLY A 520 25.70 -7.32 13.84
CA GLY A 520 24.89 -7.39 15.06
C GLY A 520 24.62 -8.82 15.50
N ALA A 521 24.42 -9.74 14.55
CA ALA A 521 24.17 -11.16 14.86
C ALA A 521 25.38 -11.82 15.51
N GLU A 522 26.58 -11.55 14.99
CA GLU A 522 27.84 -12.09 15.54
C GLU A 522 28.09 -11.55 16.95
N ARG A 523 27.90 -10.24 17.17
CA ARG A 523 28.04 -9.61 18.48
C ARG A 523 27.05 -10.19 19.49
N ILE A 524 25.77 -10.30 19.13
CA ILE A 524 24.74 -10.84 20.02
C ILE A 524 25.03 -12.31 20.36
N ALA A 525 25.44 -13.13 19.37
CA ALA A 525 25.82 -14.52 19.61
C ALA A 525 26.99 -14.62 20.62
N ALA A 526 28.00 -13.75 20.50
CA ALA A 526 29.10 -13.68 21.45
C ALA A 526 28.63 -13.31 22.87
N LYS A 527 27.67 -12.39 23.01
CA LYS A 527 27.04 -12.08 24.31
C LYS A 527 26.31 -13.29 24.90
N VAL A 528 25.57 -14.04 24.07
CA VAL A 528 24.83 -15.25 24.49
C VAL A 528 25.77 -16.31 25.05
N GLU A 529 26.97 -16.47 24.50
CA GLU A 529 27.94 -17.49 24.94
C GLU A 529 28.81 -16.98 26.10
N GLN A 530 29.40 -15.80 25.94
CA GLN A 530 30.50 -15.33 26.77
C GLN A 530 30.08 -14.27 27.80
N GLY A 531 28.87 -13.72 27.64
CA GLY A 531 28.40 -12.58 28.43
C GLY A 531 28.82 -11.23 27.87
N LEU A 532 28.37 -10.14 28.53
CA LEU A 532 28.71 -8.78 28.13
C LEU A 532 30.19 -8.49 28.45
N LYS A 533 30.94 -8.08 27.42
CA LYS A 533 32.30 -7.56 27.49
C LYS A 533 32.38 -6.23 26.73
N PRO A 534 33.37 -5.36 26.98
CA PRO A 534 33.50 -4.07 26.29
C PRO A 534 33.49 -4.20 24.76
N GLU A 535 34.16 -5.20 24.20
CA GLU A 535 34.21 -5.49 22.76
C GLU A 535 32.87 -5.94 22.15
N TYR A 536 31.91 -6.32 23.00
CA TYR A 536 30.57 -6.70 22.57
C TYR A 536 29.53 -5.66 22.95
N ALA A 537 29.88 -4.54 23.58
CA ALA A 537 28.88 -3.54 23.96
C ALA A 537 28.05 -3.14 22.73
N ALA A 538 26.73 -3.00 22.93
CA ALA A 538 25.92 -2.36 21.88
C ALA A 538 26.50 -0.95 21.62
N PRO A 539 26.56 -0.53 20.34
CA PRO A 539 27.19 0.71 19.91
C PRO A 539 26.64 1.96 20.59
#